data_AF-A0ABF7QF48-F1
#
_entry.id   AF-A0ABF7QF48-F1
#
_cell.length_a   1.000
_cell.length_b   1.000
_cell.length_c   1.000
_cell.angle_alpha   90.00
_cell.angle_beta   90.00
_cell.angle_gamma   90.00
#
_symmetry.space_group_name_H-M   'P 1'
#
loop_
_entity.id
_entity.type
_entity.pdbx_description
1 polymer ?
#
loop_
_entity_poly.entity_id
_entity_poly.type
_entity_poly.pdbx_seq_one_letter_code
_entity_poly.pdbx_strand_id
1 'polypeptide(L)'
;MRPTEERPGGLRYCIGASEFSIFLSSGRSAGDFTQLAITVDDVRSVVDELKRRGVNFLEYESGRLKTIDGIAHVAGNYPSKGSAELGCWFHDSEGNLISLGQSLKEAMT
;
A
#
# COMPACT_ATOMS: atom_id res chain seq x y z
N MET A 1 -15.30 -2.68 -4.27
CA MET A 1 -15.94 -2.07 -3.09
C MET A 1 -16.84 -0.92 -3.57
N ARG A 2 -17.89 -0.56 -2.82
CA ARG A 2 -18.66 0.67 -3.04
C ARG A 2 -18.38 1.63 -1.87
N PRO A 3 -18.48 2.95 -2.06
CA PRO A 3 -18.34 3.89 -0.95
C PRO A 3 -19.39 3.61 0.14
N THR A 4 -19.00 3.81 1.39
CA THR A 4 -19.90 3.73 2.54
C THR A 4 -20.83 4.94 2.57
N GLU A 5 -20.29 6.12 2.25
CA GLU A 5 -21.03 7.38 2.16
C GLU A 5 -20.52 8.22 0.99
N GLU A 6 -21.41 9.04 0.44
CA GLU A 6 -21.12 9.99 -0.63
C GLU A 6 -21.60 11.38 -0.25
N ARG A 7 -20.82 12.40 -0.60
CA ARG A 7 -21.19 13.82 -0.51
C ARG A 7 -20.73 14.56 -1.77
N PRO A 8 -21.22 15.78 -2.05
CA PRO A 8 -20.68 16.57 -3.15
C PRO A 8 -19.16 16.68 -3.07
N GLY A 9 -18.48 16.15 -4.10
CA GLY A 9 -17.02 16.17 -4.26
C GLY A 9 -16.23 15.09 -3.51
N GLY A 10 -16.87 14.16 -2.77
CA GLY A 10 -16.12 13.18 -1.98
C GLY A 10 -16.85 11.85 -1.74
N LEU A 11 -16.06 10.77 -1.76
CA LEU A 11 -16.49 9.41 -1.47
C LEU A 11 -15.75 8.90 -0.23
N ARG A 12 -16.47 8.39 0.78
CA ARG A 12 -15.90 7.84 2.01
C ARG A 12 -15.98 6.31 1.99
N TYR A 13 -14.86 5.65 2.28
CA TYR A 13 -14.73 4.20 2.32
C TYR A 13 -14.34 3.76 3.73
N CYS A 14 -15.14 2.89 4.34
CA CYS A 14 -14.84 2.27 5.63
C CYS A 14 -14.43 0.81 5.45
N ILE A 15 -13.31 0.42 6.07
CA ILE A 15 -12.79 -0.95 6.08
C ILE A 15 -12.48 -1.32 7.53
N GLY A 16 -13.36 -2.07 8.17
CA GLY A 16 -13.26 -2.37 9.60
C GLY A 16 -13.26 -1.09 10.44
N ALA A 17 -12.19 -0.90 11.22
CA ALA A 17 -11.98 0.30 12.04
C ALA A 17 -11.23 1.44 11.32
N SER A 18 -10.90 1.26 10.04
CA SER A 18 -10.19 2.25 9.24
C SER A 18 -11.11 2.90 8.22
N GLU A 19 -10.79 4.14 7.84
CA GLU A 19 -11.47 4.84 6.76
C GLU A 19 -10.50 5.65 5.90
N PHE A 20 -10.87 5.87 4.65
CA PHE A 20 -10.23 6.83 3.77
C PHE A 20 -11.27 7.50 2.88
N SER A 21 -10.92 8.65 2.30
CA SER A 21 -11.80 9.38 1.39
C SER A 21 -11.09 9.64 0.06
N ILE A 22 -11.85 9.59 -1.02
CA ILE A 22 -11.41 9.96 -2.36
C ILE A 22 -12.13 11.26 -2.74
N PHE A 23 -11.38 12.21 -3.31
CA PHE A 23 -11.90 13.48 -3.79
C PHE A 23 -11.57 13.66 -5.27
N LEU A 24 -12.39 14.43 -5.99
CA LEU A 24 -12.03 14.86 -7.33
C LEU A 24 -10.85 15.82 -7.24
N SER A 25 -9.71 15.42 -7.81
CA SER A 25 -8.51 16.25 -7.84
C SER A 25 -8.62 17.32 -8.94
N SER A 26 -8.06 18.51 -8.68
CA SER A 26 -7.86 19.56 -9.68
C SER A 26 -6.56 19.41 -10.48
N GLY A 27 -5.74 18.41 -10.14
CA GLY A 27 -4.46 18.12 -10.78
C GLY A 27 -4.11 16.64 -10.76
N ARG A 28 -2.92 16.30 -11.26
CA ARG A 28 -2.41 14.92 -11.26
C ARG A 28 -1.33 14.77 -10.19
N SER A 29 -1.35 13.66 -9.47
CA SER A 29 -0.24 13.32 -8.56
C SER A 29 1.03 13.09 -9.37
N ALA A 30 2.17 13.58 -8.85
CA ALA A 30 3.47 13.25 -9.41
C ALA A 30 3.84 11.77 -9.13
N GLY A 31 3.19 11.14 -8.14
CA GLY A 31 3.43 9.73 -7.80
C GLY A 31 4.79 9.48 -7.16
N ASP A 32 5.47 10.52 -6.67
CA ASP A 32 6.81 10.46 -6.08
C ASP A 32 6.81 10.18 -4.57
N PHE A 33 5.64 10.19 -3.93
CA PHE A 33 5.46 9.90 -2.51
C PHE A 33 4.16 9.15 -2.26
N THR A 34 4.15 8.28 -1.24
CA THR A 34 2.99 7.46 -0.88
C THR A 34 1.80 8.34 -0.51
N GLN A 35 0.66 8.12 -1.19
CA GLN A 35 -0.61 8.82 -0.98
C GLN A 35 -1.54 8.04 -0.03
N LEU A 36 -1.45 6.71 -0.05
CA LEU A 36 -2.20 5.80 0.81
C LEU A 36 -1.37 4.55 1.08
N ALA A 37 -1.40 4.08 2.33
CA ALA A 37 -0.83 2.81 2.75
C ALA A 37 -1.94 1.89 3.24
N ILE A 38 -1.96 0.65 2.73
CA ILE A 38 -2.92 -0.39 3.11
C ILE A 38 -2.17 -1.50 3.83
N THR A 39 -2.59 -1.85 5.03
CA THR A 39 -2.03 -2.99 5.75
C THR A 39 -2.77 -4.26 5.36
N VAL A 40 -2.02 -5.33 5.05
CA VAL A 40 -2.54 -6.63 4.65
C VAL A 40 -1.87 -7.74 5.46
N ASP A 41 -2.57 -8.87 5.64
CA ASP A 41 -2.05 -10.00 6.41
C ASP A 41 -1.06 -10.85 5.61
N ASP A 42 -1.23 -10.94 4.29
CA ASP A 42 -0.35 -11.66 3.36
C ASP A 42 -0.11 -10.82 2.09
N VAL A 43 0.99 -10.06 2.10
CA VAL A 43 1.34 -9.18 0.98
C VAL A 43 1.72 -9.97 -0.28
N ARG A 44 2.27 -11.17 -0.15
CA ARG A 44 2.70 -11.98 -1.31
C ARG A 44 1.49 -12.46 -2.09
N SER A 45 0.51 -13.02 -1.40
CA SER A 45 -0.74 -13.47 -2.04
C SER A 45 -1.47 -12.29 -2.71
N VAL A 46 -1.53 -11.13 -2.05
CA VAL A 46 -2.17 -9.93 -2.61
C VAL A 46 -1.42 -9.40 -3.84
N VAL A 47 -0.09 -9.31 -3.78
CA VAL A 47 0.75 -8.91 -4.92
C VAL A 47 0.53 -9.83 -6.11
N ASP A 48 0.53 -11.14 -5.90
CA ASP A 48 0.30 -12.13 -6.97
C ASP A 48 -1.09 -11.99 -7.59
N GLU A 49 -2.12 -11.76 -6.77
CA GLU A 49 -3.47 -11.50 -7.26
C GLU A 49 -3.55 -10.22 -8.10
N LEU A 50 -2.95 -9.12 -7.62
CA LEU A 50 -2.98 -7.85 -8.31
C LEU A 50 -2.17 -7.88 -9.61
N LYS A 51 -1.03 -8.56 -9.63
CA LYS A 51 -0.26 -8.81 -10.87
C LYS A 51 -1.08 -9.59 -11.90
N ARG A 52 -1.83 -10.63 -11.50
CA ARG A 52 -2.76 -11.35 -12.40
C ARG A 52 -3.86 -10.46 -12.97
N ARG A 53 -4.21 -9.38 -12.27
CA ARG A 53 -5.18 -8.37 -12.72
C ARG A 53 -4.54 -7.22 -13.51
N GLY A 54 -3.23 -7.26 -13.75
CA GLY A 54 -2.50 -6.28 -14.57
C GLY A 54 -1.85 -5.13 -13.81
N VAL A 55 -1.78 -5.18 -12.48
CA VAL A 55 -1.07 -4.17 -11.67
C VAL A 55 0.44 -4.38 -11.78
N ASN A 56 1.16 -3.31 -12.11
CA ASN A 56 2.62 -3.30 -12.15
C ASN A 56 3.18 -2.74 -10.84
N PHE A 57 3.97 -3.53 -10.13
CA PHE A 57 4.67 -3.09 -8.92
C PHE A 57 6.03 -2.48 -9.27
N LEU A 58 6.45 -1.50 -8.47
CA LEU A 58 7.73 -0.85 -8.63
C LEU A 58 8.88 -1.74 -8.15
N GLU A 59 10.00 -1.67 -8.87
CA GLU A 59 11.25 -2.32 -8.48
C GLU A 59 12.29 -1.27 -8.08
N TYR A 60 12.86 -1.44 -6.89
CA TYR A 60 13.91 -0.60 -6.34
C TYR A 60 15.21 -1.40 -6.23
N GLU A 61 16.27 -0.95 -6.90
CA GLU A 61 17.57 -1.65 -6.96
C GLU A 61 18.71 -0.92 -6.25
N SER A 62 18.45 0.24 -5.63
CA SER A 62 19.52 1.06 -5.04
C SER A 62 19.10 1.78 -3.76
N GLY A 63 20.09 2.04 -2.90
CA GLY A 63 19.90 2.79 -1.66
C GLY A 63 19.48 1.90 -0.48
N ARG A 64 18.60 2.43 0.37
CA ARG A 64 18.15 1.77 1.62
C ARG A 64 17.00 0.78 1.41
N LEU A 65 16.45 0.71 0.20
CA LEU A 65 15.26 -0.06 -0.12
C LEU A 65 15.52 -0.89 -1.38
N LYS A 66 15.50 -2.21 -1.24
CA LYS A 66 15.58 -3.15 -2.35
C LYS A 66 14.32 -4.00 -2.40
N THR A 67 13.76 -4.20 -3.58
CA THR A 67 12.65 -5.12 -3.81
C THR A 67 13.12 -6.40 -4.50
N ILE A 68 12.37 -7.48 -4.27
CA ILE A 68 12.46 -8.73 -5.01
C ILE A 68 11.02 -9.08 -5.38
N ASP A 69 10.76 -9.23 -6.69
CA ASP A 69 9.43 -9.42 -7.24
C ASP A 69 8.42 -8.35 -6.77
N GLY A 70 8.88 -7.10 -6.67
CA GLY A 70 8.09 -5.93 -6.26
C GLY A 70 7.88 -5.80 -4.75
N ILE A 71 8.51 -6.65 -3.94
CA ILE A 71 8.35 -6.66 -2.47
C ILE A 71 9.69 -6.36 -1.81
N ALA A 72 9.74 -5.32 -1.00
CA ALA A 72 10.86 -4.98 -0.14
C ALA A 72 10.72 -5.65 1.22
N HIS A 73 11.84 -6.12 1.76
CA HIS A 73 11.96 -6.45 3.18
C HIS A 73 12.59 -5.26 3.89
N VAL A 74 11.87 -4.68 4.85
CA VAL A 74 12.33 -3.54 5.65
C VAL A 74 12.63 -4.03 7.06
N ALA A 75 13.88 -3.86 7.50
CA ALA A 75 14.29 -4.16 8.86
C ALA A 75 13.79 -3.07 9.82
N GLY A 76 13.24 -3.49 10.97
CA GLY A 76 12.61 -2.59 11.93
C GLY A 76 11.15 -2.29 11.59
N ASN A 77 10.37 -1.97 12.61
CA ASN A 77 9.01 -1.43 12.49
C ASN A 77 8.70 -0.63 13.77
N TYR A 78 7.52 -0.01 13.85
CA TYR A 78 7.02 0.51 15.12
C TYR A 78 6.88 -0.64 16.12
N PRO A 79 7.34 -0.50 17.39
CA PRO A 79 7.28 -1.58 18.37
C PRO A 79 5.87 -2.17 18.59
N SER A 80 4.82 -1.37 18.39
CA SER A 80 3.43 -1.82 18.48
C SER A 80 2.95 -2.68 17.31
N LYS A 81 3.68 -2.69 16.17
CA LYS A 81 3.30 -3.38 14.94
C LYS A 81 4.14 -4.64 14.70
N GLY A 82 5.42 -4.62 15.03
CA GLY A 82 6.31 -5.77 14.86
C GLY A 82 7.78 -5.38 14.87
N SER A 83 8.62 -6.29 14.38
CA SER A 83 10.08 -6.12 14.28
C SER A 83 10.56 -5.85 12.87
N ALA A 84 9.73 -6.10 11.85
CA ALA A 84 10.02 -5.84 10.44
C ALA A 84 8.73 -5.59 9.64
N GLU A 85 8.87 -5.28 8.36
CA GLU A 85 7.77 -5.10 7.41
C GLU A 85 8.12 -5.64 6.03
N LEU A 86 7.16 -6.27 5.36
CA LEU A 86 7.18 -6.41 3.91
C LEU A 86 6.40 -5.26 3.30
N GLY A 87 7.01 -4.51 2.38
CA GLY A 87 6.41 -3.36 1.72
C GLY A 87 6.43 -3.50 0.21
N CYS A 88 5.38 -3.06 -0.48
CA CYS A 88 5.37 -2.95 -1.93
C CYS A 88 4.60 -1.70 -2.38
N TRP A 89 4.89 -1.24 -3.60
CA TRP A 89 4.34 0.01 -4.13
C TRP A 89 3.92 -0.15 -5.59
N PHE A 90 2.83 0.51 -5.97
CA PHE A 90 2.34 0.59 -7.33
C PHE A 90 1.61 1.92 -7.56
N HIS A 91 1.48 2.34 -8.81
CA HIS A 91 0.67 3.50 -9.18
C HIS A 91 -0.76 3.06 -9.53
N ASP A 92 -1.76 3.79 -9.04
CA ASP A 92 -3.14 3.66 -9.52
C ASP A 92 -3.34 4.33 -10.90
N SER A 93 -4.58 4.32 -11.41
CA SER A 93 -4.94 4.91 -12.71
C SER A 93 -4.69 6.43 -12.79
N GLU A 94 -4.74 7.12 -11.65
CA GLU A 94 -4.59 8.56 -11.52
C GLU A 94 -3.10 8.96 -11.33
N GLY A 95 -2.24 7.99 -11.06
CA GLY A 95 -0.80 8.18 -10.82
C GLY A 95 -0.44 8.35 -9.34
N ASN A 96 -1.35 8.05 -8.42
CA ASN A 96 -1.06 8.06 -7.00
C ASN A 96 -0.17 6.86 -6.66
N LEU A 97 0.87 7.08 -5.85
CA LEU A 97 1.67 5.99 -5.32
C LEU A 97 0.96 5.37 -4.12
N ILE A 98 0.53 4.12 -4.25
CA ILE A 98 -0.14 3.34 -3.21
C ILE A 98 0.83 2.31 -2.68
N SER A 99 0.88 2.12 -1.36
CA SER A 99 1.68 1.08 -0.73
C SER A 99 0.82 0.00 -0.08
N LEU A 100 1.31 -1.24 -0.13
CA LEU A 100 0.82 -2.32 0.73
C LEU A 100 1.92 -2.68 1.73
N GLY A 101 1.53 -2.94 2.97
CA GLY A 101 2.44 -3.32 4.06
C GLY A 101 1.94 -4.53 4.84
N GLN A 102 2.83 -5.45 5.14
CA GLN A 102 2.58 -6.55 6.07
C GLN A 102 3.59 -6.47 7.22
N SER A 103 3.08 -6.27 8.43
CA SER A 103 3.93 -6.29 9.63
C SER A 103 4.40 -7.71 9.93
N LEU A 104 5.70 -7.87 10.14
CA LEU A 104 6.30 -9.12 10.57
C LEU A 104 6.57 -9.03 12.08
N LYS A 105 6.07 -10.02 12.81
CA LYS A 105 6.46 -10.24 14.21
C LYS A 105 7.48 -11.37 14.20
N GLU A 106 8.66 -11.14 14.74
CA GLU A 106 9.51 -12.27 15.11
C GLU A 106 8.73 -13.16 16.07
N ALA A 107 8.80 -14.48 15.87
CA ALA A 107 8.36 -15.41 16.88
C ALA A 107 9.17 -15.11 18.15
N MET A 108 8.49 -14.88 19.29
CA MET A 108 9.17 -14.92 20.58
C MET A 108 9.81 -16.31 20.67
N THR A 109 11.13 -16.37 20.45
CA THR A 109 11.92 -17.60 20.58
C THR A 109 12.18 -17.85 22.06
#